data_AF-A0A535JKR4-F1
#
_entry.id   AF-A0A535JKR4-F1
#
_cell.length_a   1.000
_cell.length_b   1.000
_cell.length_c   1.000
_cell.angle_alpha   90.00
_cell.angle_beta   90.00
_cell.angle_gamma   90.00
#
_symmetry.space_group_name_H-M   'P 1'
#
loop_
_entity.id
_entity.type
_entity.pdbx_description
1 polymer ?
#
loop_
_entity_poly.entity_id
_entity_poly.type
_entity_poly.pdbx_seq_one_letter_code
_entity_poly.pdbx_strand_id
1 'polypeptide(L)'
;APTATALIGFRAIAGFGAGANLVSARLYVAQVADRARLSFANSIISAASSAGNVAGPAIGGLLAAAFTLRAPFVAVAATSAVAFVAALWLPPTRITDVHEAGPAETTAFIDRSVLVLLVSNFLLSAGFGGWITSYAPYATARLGWTTLEVGVLFTLFAIGDITLGPWIGRLADRTGRRRIAIAAGFPVALFGVALVGGFPRVLLYFTAYLAGAGLTAFFSSWYALLTIAVPAARRGRVFGVVSAIGNVGTVAGALGASAIWQSIDLGLALVVASCAALAASLTLIFLPSERQPAGNPVAQVSL
;
A
#
# COMPACT_ATOMS: atom_id res chain seq x y z
N ALA A 1 -22.32 15.14 -6.86
CA ALA A 1 -23.17 14.40 -7.80
C ALA A 1 -24.44 13.96 -7.08
N PRO A 2 -25.65 14.17 -7.61
CA PRO A 2 -26.87 13.86 -6.89
C PRO A 2 -27.26 12.37 -6.91
N THR A 3 -26.63 11.54 -7.77
CA THR A 3 -26.96 10.10 -7.89
C THR A 3 -25.72 9.20 -7.71
N ALA A 4 -25.92 8.03 -7.08
CA ALA A 4 -24.86 7.05 -6.84
C ALA A 4 -24.19 6.56 -8.13
N THR A 5 -24.97 6.34 -9.20
CA THR A 5 -24.47 5.92 -10.52
C THR A 5 -23.47 6.90 -11.11
N ALA A 6 -23.71 8.21 -10.96
CA ALA A 6 -22.77 9.23 -11.43
C ALA A 6 -21.46 9.18 -10.64
N LEU A 7 -21.52 8.95 -9.33
CA LEU A 7 -20.33 8.81 -8.49
C LEU A 7 -19.49 7.58 -8.88
N ILE A 8 -20.15 6.46 -9.20
CA ILE A 8 -19.50 5.24 -9.70
C ILE A 8 -18.82 5.52 -11.05
N GLY A 9 -19.52 6.17 -11.98
CA GLY A 9 -18.95 6.57 -13.28
C GLY A 9 -17.72 7.46 -13.13
N PHE A 10 -17.78 8.50 -12.28
CA PHE A 10 -16.63 9.35 -12.00
C PHE A 10 -15.48 8.58 -11.35
N ARG A 11 -15.77 7.64 -10.44
CA ARG A 11 -14.75 6.78 -9.83
C ARG A 11 -14.09 5.84 -10.83
N ALA A 12 -14.83 5.29 -11.79
CA ALA A 12 -14.27 4.47 -12.85
C ALA A 12 -13.31 5.27 -13.75
N ILE A 13 -13.71 6.48 -14.16
CA ILE A 13 -12.87 7.39 -14.96
C ILE A 13 -11.62 7.80 -14.17
N ALA A 14 -11.78 8.19 -12.90
CA ALA A 14 -10.66 8.55 -12.04
C ALA A 14 -9.69 7.37 -11.82
N GLY A 15 -10.22 6.16 -11.63
CA GLY A 15 -9.41 4.95 -11.50
C GLY A 15 -8.62 4.62 -12.75
N PHE A 16 -9.25 4.74 -13.92
CA PHE A 16 -8.58 4.56 -15.21
C PHE A 16 -7.47 5.61 -15.40
N GLY A 17 -7.77 6.89 -15.18
CA GLY A 17 -6.80 7.97 -15.28
C GLY A 17 -5.62 7.81 -14.33
N ALA A 18 -5.87 7.40 -13.09
CA ALA A 18 -4.82 7.11 -12.10
C ALA A 18 -3.93 5.94 -12.55
N GLY A 19 -4.51 4.86 -13.08
CA GLY A 19 -3.77 3.71 -13.61
C GLY A 19 -2.89 4.10 -14.80
N ALA A 20 -3.46 4.81 -15.77
CA ALA A 20 -2.72 5.31 -16.93
C ALA A 20 -1.57 6.25 -16.54
N ASN A 21 -1.81 7.15 -15.58
CA ASN A 21 -0.79 8.06 -15.06
C ASN A 21 0.35 7.32 -14.35
N LEU A 22 0.05 6.32 -13.51
CA LEU A 22 1.06 5.52 -12.80
C LEU A 22 2.04 4.84 -13.77
N VAL A 23 1.51 4.27 -14.86
CA VAL A 23 2.33 3.59 -15.88
C VAL A 23 3.11 4.61 -16.71
N SER A 24 2.43 5.65 -17.21
CA SER A 24 3.03 6.65 -18.09
C SER A 24 4.15 7.43 -17.40
N ALA A 25 3.95 7.87 -16.16
CA ALA A 25 4.96 8.61 -15.40
C ALA A 25 6.22 7.77 -15.16
N ARG A 26 6.07 6.48 -14.84
CA ARG A 26 7.23 5.57 -14.64
C ARG A 26 8.00 5.32 -15.93
N LEU A 27 7.30 5.14 -17.05
CA LEU A 27 7.93 4.97 -18.36
C LEU A 27 8.67 6.23 -18.79
N TYR A 28 8.05 7.40 -18.62
CA TYR A 28 8.66 8.69 -18.93
C TYR A 28 9.97 8.91 -18.15
N VAL A 29 9.94 8.68 -16.83
CA VAL A 29 11.13 8.82 -15.97
C VAL A 29 12.23 7.85 -16.39
N ALA A 30 11.89 6.62 -16.77
CA ALA A 30 12.86 5.64 -17.25
C ALA A 30 13.52 6.03 -18.58
N GLN A 31 12.83 6.81 -19.42
CA GLN A 31 13.33 7.28 -20.72
C GLN A 31 14.15 8.58 -20.62
N VAL A 32 13.81 9.46 -19.67
CA VAL A 32 14.42 10.80 -19.55
C VAL A 32 15.55 10.84 -18.54
N ALA A 33 15.48 10.06 -17.45
CA ALA A 33 16.52 10.07 -16.43
C ALA A 33 17.70 9.16 -16.82
N ASP A 34 18.91 9.69 -16.72
CA ASP A 34 20.14 8.89 -16.84
C ASP A 34 20.12 7.69 -15.90
N ARG A 35 20.63 6.53 -16.36
CA ARG A 35 20.70 5.31 -15.55
C ARG A 35 21.34 5.53 -14.17
N ALA A 36 22.31 6.44 -14.07
CA ALA A 36 22.97 6.79 -12.81
C ALA A 36 22.09 7.61 -11.85
N ARG A 37 21.07 8.32 -12.36
CA ARG A 37 20.17 9.20 -11.58
C ARG A 37 18.76 8.61 -11.41
N LEU A 38 18.46 7.45 -12.01
CA LEU A 38 17.17 6.78 -11.87
C LEU A 38 16.78 6.51 -10.41
N SER A 39 17.73 6.14 -9.56
CA SER A 39 17.47 5.91 -8.13
C SER A 39 17.05 7.20 -7.41
N PHE A 40 17.69 8.32 -7.73
CA PHE A 40 17.36 9.64 -7.19
C PHE A 40 15.99 10.13 -7.67
N ALA A 41 15.69 10.02 -8.97
CA ALA A 41 14.39 10.37 -9.53
C ALA A 41 13.25 9.55 -8.89
N ASN A 42 13.45 8.23 -8.76
CA ASN A 42 12.48 7.37 -8.07
C ASN A 42 12.32 7.73 -6.59
N SER A 43 13.40 8.15 -5.92
CA SER A 43 13.36 8.58 -4.52
C SER A 43 12.54 9.87 -4.34
N ILE A 44 12.64 10.83 -5.26
CA ILE A 44 11.80 12.04 -5.26
C ILE A 44 10.32 11.68 -5.44
N ILE A 45 10.00 10.81 -6.40
CA ILE A 45 8.62 10.36 -6.66
C ILE A 45 8.04 9.66 -5.43
N SER A 46 8.81 8.80 -4.79
CA SER A 46 8.41 8.14 -3.54
C SER A 46 8.21 9.15 -2.41
N ALA A 47 9.12 10.11 -2.23
CA ALA A 47 9.00 11.14 -1.21
C ALA A 47 7.74 12.00 -1.40
N ALA A 48 7.46 12.42 -2.65
CA ALA A 48 6.26 13.18 -2.98
C ALA A 48 4.97 12.35 -2.73
N SER A 49 4.98 11.06 -3.09
CA SER A 49 3.85 10.15 -2.85
C SER A 49 3.59 9.96 -1.36
N SER A 50 4.64 9.76 -0.56
CA SER A 50 4.56 9.64 0.89
C SER A 50 4.06 10.93 1.54
N ALA A 51 4.56 12.10 1.12
CA ALA A 51 4.09 13.39 1.59
C ALA A 51 2.59 13.57 1.28
N GLY A 52 2.14 13.18 0.09
CA GLY A 52 0.72 13.18 -0.28
C GLY A 52 -0.13 12.25 0.58
N ASN A 53 0.35 11.04 0.90
CA ASN A 53 -0.36 10.10 1.75
C ASN A 53 -0.51 10.58 3.20
N VAL A 54 0.47 11.32 3.74
CA VAL A 54 0.38 11.90 5.10
C VAL A 54 -0.45 13.18 5.10
N ALA A 55 -0.15 14.11 4.19
CA ALA A 55 -0.81 15.41 4.17
C ALA A 55 -2.26 15.31 3.67
N GLY A 56 -2.57 14.36 2.78
CA GLY A 56 -3.87 14.21 2.14
C GLY A 56 -5.03 14.05 3.13
N PRO A 57 -5.01 13.06 4.04
CA PRO A 57 -6.05 12.89 5.06
C PRO A 57 -6.14 14.07 6.03
N ALA A 58 -5.01 14.67 6.42
CA ALA A 58 -4.98 15.82 7.32
C ALA A 58 -5.63 17.06 6.68
N ILE A 59 -5.16 17.44 5.49
CA ILE A 59 -5.68 18.58 4.71
C ILE A 59 -7.14 18.30 4.31
N GLY A 60 -7.44 17.08 3.87
CA GLY A 60 -8.80 16.67 3.50
C GLY A 60 -9.77 16.72 4.67
N GLY A 61 -9.37 16.24 5.85
CA GLY A 61 -10.17 16.32 7.07
C GLY A 61 -10.42 17.76 7.50
N LEU A 62 -9.38 18.62 7.47
CA LEU A 62 -9.50 20.04 7.78
C LEU A 62 -10.40 20.78 6.79
N LEU A 63 -10.24 20.57 5.48
CA LEU A 63 -11.09 21.19 4.46
C LEU A 63 -12.54 20.73 4.56
N ALA A 64 -12.77 19.44 4.85
CA ALA A 64 -14.11 18.91 5.06
C ALA A 64 -14.78 19.52 6.30
N ALA A 65 -14.01 19.76 7.37
CA ALA A 65 -14.51 20.36 8.61
C ALA A 65 -14.75 21.87 8.51
N ALA A 66 -13.85 22.62 7.85
CA ALA A 66 -13.94 24.07 7.74
C ALA A 66 -14.94 24.55 6.70
N PHE A 67 -15.18 23.75 5.66
CA PHE A 67 -16.09 24.10 4.57
C PHE A 67 -17.20 23.06 4.45
N THR A 68 -17.04 22.09 3.55
CA THR A 68 -18.03 21.05 3.27
C THR A 68 -17.32 19.79 2.81
N LEU A 69 -18.03 18.66 2.81
CA LEU A 69 -17.55 17.40 2.24
C LEU A 69 -17.15 17.50 0.75
N ARG A 70 -17.50 18.57 0.04
CA ARG A 70 -17.08 18.81 -1.35
C ARG A 70 -15.69 19.45 -1.47
N ALA A 71 -15.24 20.19 -0.45
CA ALA A 71 -14.01 20.98 -0.50
C ALA A 71 -12.74 20.14 -0.76
N PRO A 72 -12.55 18.95 -0.15
CA PRO A 72 -11.39 18.10 -0.47
C PRO A 72 -11.34 17.68 -1.94
N PHE A 73 -12.50 17.43 -2.56
CA PHE A 73 -12.57 17.05 -3.98
C PHE A 73 -12.18 18.20 -4.91
N VAL A 74 -12.55 19.44 -4.56
CA VAL A 74 -12.15 20.64 -5.31
C VAL A 74 -10.64 20.87 -5.19
N ALA A 75 -10.07 20.68 -4.00
CA ALA A 75 -8.63 20.78 -3.79
C ALA A 75 -7.85 19.76 -4.65
N VAL A 76 -8.30 18.50 -4.67
CA VAL A 76 -7.71 17.45 -5.52
C VAL A 76 -7.87 17.79 -7.01
N ALA A 77 -9.02 18.33 -7.44
CA ALA A 77 -9.21 18.75 -8.82
C ALA A 77 -8.26 19.89 -9.21
N ALA A 78 -8.07 20.88 -8.34
CA ALA A 78 -7.17 22.00 -8.55
C ALA A 78 -5.71 21.54 -8.65
N THR A 79 -5.24 20.72 -7.72
CA THR A 79 -3.85 20.20 -7.74
C THR A 79 -3.61 19.30 -8.95
N SER A 80 -4.60 18.49 -9.36
CA SER A 80 -4.52 17.66 -10.56
C SER A 80 -4.49 18.50 -11.84
N ALA A 81 -5.25 19.61 -11.90
CA ALA A 81 -5.22 20.52 -13.04
C ALA A 81 -3.86 21.22 -13.17
N VAL A 82 -3.27 21.67 -12.05
CA VAL A 82 -1.92 22.24 -12.03
C VAL A 82 -0.89 21.20 -12.51
N ALA A 83 -0.98 19.96 -12.03
CA ALA A 83 -0.10 18.88 -12.47
C ALA A 83 -0.26 18.57 -13.97
N PHE A 84 -1.50 18.59 -14.49
CA PHE A 84 -1.77 18.40 -15.91
C PHE A 84 -1.16 19.52 -16.76
N VAL A 85 -1.34 20.78 -16.37
CA VAL A 85 -0.73 21.92 -17.07
C VAL A 85 0.80 21.83 -17.03
N ALA A 86 1.37 21.46 -15.87
CA ALA A 86 2.81 21.24 -15.74
C ALA A 86 3.32 20.13 -16.67
N ALA A 87 2.54 19.07 -16.86
CA ALA A 87 2.89 17.96 -17.74
C ALA A 87 2.93 18.37 -19.23
N LEU A 88 2.24 19.44 -19.65
CA LEU A 88 2.29 19.95 -21.03
C LEU A 88 3.67 20.52 -21.41
N TRP A 89 4.50 20.87 -20.43
CA TRP A 89 5.87 21.35 -20.65
C TRP A 89 6.93 20.25 -20.55
N LEU A 90 6.52 18.99 -20.40
CA LEU A 90 7.48 17.88 -20.37
C LEU A 90 8.11 17.66 -21.76
N PRO A 91 9.44 17.50 -21.84
CA PRO A 91 10.14 17.15 -23.07
C PRO A 91 9.52 15.93 -23.77
N PRO A 92 9.30 15.96 -25.10
CA PRO A 92 8.79 14.81 -25.81
C PRO A 92 9.80 13.65 -25.74
N THR A 93 9.34 12.46 -25.36
CA THR A 93 10.16 11.25 -25.41
C THR A 93 10.07 10.64 -26.81
N ARG A 94 11.20 10.12 -27.31
CA ARG A 94 11.19 9.30 -28.52
C ARG A 94 10.66 7.92 -28.13
N ILE A 95 9.62 7.45 -28.83
CA ILE A 95 9.20 6.05 -28.77
C ILE A 95 10.35 5.24 -29.38
N THR A 96 11.31 4.84 -28.55
CA THR A 96 12.29 3.82 -28.95
C THR A 96 11.54 2.50 -29.05
N ASP A 97 11.82 1.77 -30.13
CA ASP A 97 11.12 0.55 -30.56
C ASP A 97 10.60 -0.28 -29.39
N VAL A 98 9.30 -0.59 -29.47
CA VAL A 98 8.67 -1.58 -28.60
C VAL A 98 9.48 -2.86 -28.80
N HIS A 99 10.36 -3.19 -27.85
CA HIS A 99 10.96 -4.51 -27.83
C HIS A 99 9.79 -5.48 -27.76
N GLU A 100 9.52 -6.18 -28.87
CA GLU A 100 8.50 -7.22 -28.91
C GLU A 100 8.75 -8.10 -27.70
N ALA A 101 7.75 -8.19 -26.82
CA ALA A 101 7.85 -9.01 -25.63
C ALA A 101 8.14 -10.43 -26.10
N GLY A 102 9.40 -10.86 -25.96
CA GLY A 102 9.84 -12.18 -26.38
C GLY A 102 8.89 -13.24 -25.81
N PRO A 103 8.68 -14.35 -26.57
CA PRO A 103 7.63 -15.32 -26.29
C PRO A 103 7.59 -15.65 -24.80
N ALA A 104 6.39 -15.59 -24.23
CA ALA A 104 6.18 -15.84 -22.81
C ALA A 104 6.68 -17.25 -22.48
N GLU A 105 7.93 -17.37 -22.02
CA GLU A 105 8.49 -18.62 -21.51
C GLU A 105 7.50 -19.20 -20.50
N THR A 106 6.79 -20.25 -20.92
CA THR A 106 5.70 -20.91 -20.20
C THR A 106 6.26 -21.88 -19.15
N THR A 107 7.40 -21.53 -18.53
CA THR A 107 7.92 -22.28 -17.39
C THR A 107 7.26 -21.73 -16.12
N ALA A 108 6.72 -22.62 -15.29
CA ALA A 108 6.12 -22.27 -14.00
C ALA A 108 7.12 -21.45 -13.18
N PHE A 109 6.93 -20.12 -13.15
CA PHE A 109 7.79 -19.16 -12.45
C PHE A 109 7.32 -18.90 -11.01
N ILE A 110 6.21 -19.52 -10.62
CA ILE A 110 5.62 -19.45 -9.28
C ILE A 110 6.06 -20.72 -8.55
N ASP A 111 7.15 -20.62 -7.80
CA ASP A 111 7.51 -21.66 -6.85
C ASP A 111 6.71 -21.50 -5.54
N ARG A 112 6.91 -22.42 -4.59
CA ARG A 112 6.24 -22.39 -3.29
C ARG A 112 6.51 -21.08 -2.53
N SER A 113 7.72 -20.52 -2.63
CA SER A 113 8.10 -19.29 -1.93
C SER A 113 7.35 -18.08 -2.50
N VAL A 114 7.32 -17.96 -3.84
CA VAL A 114 6.57 -16.92 -4.56
C VAL A 114 5.08 -17.07 -4.27
N LEU A 115 4.53 -18.29 -4.29
CA LEU A 115 3.12 -18.52 -3.98
C LEU A 115 2.74 -18.04 -2.57
N VAL A 116 3.54 -18.37 -1.54
CA VAL A 116 3.32 -17.90 -0.17
C VAL A 116 3.32 -16.37 -0.10
N LEU A 117 4.27 -15.72 -0.80
CA LEU A 117 4.33 -14.26 -0.87
C LEU A 117 3.11 -13.67 -1.59
N LEU A 118 2.65 -14.27 -2.68
CA LEU A 118 1.47 -13.84 -3.43
C LEU A 118 0.19 -13.94 -2.58
N VAL A 119 0.01 -15.04 -1.86
CA VAL A 119 -1.12 -15.23 -0.93
C VAL A 119 -1.06 -14.20 0.21
N SER A 120 0.13 -13.99 0.78
CA SER A 120 0.35 -12.98 1.81
C SER A 120 -0.02 -11.57 1.31
N ASN A 121 0.42 -11.20 0.11
CA ASN A 121 0.07 -9.92 -0.51
C ASN A 121 -1.42 -9.77 -0.80
N PHE A 122 -2.08 -10.83 -1.30
CA PHE A 122 -3.52 -10.86 -1.52
C PHE A 122 -4.29 -10.59 -0.22
N LEU A 123 -3.98 -11.34 0.84
CA LEU A 123 -4.66 -11.24 2.13
C LEU A 123 -4.47 -9.86 2.78
N LEU A 124 -3.25 -9.30 2.73
CA LEU A 124 -3.00 -7.98 3.26
C LEU A 124 -3.75 -6.91 2.47
N SER A 125 -3.72 -7.01 1.14
CA SER A 125 -4.42 -6.07 0.26
C SER A 125 -5.94 -6.13 0.45
N ALA A 126 -6.48 -7.33 0.69
CA ALA A 126 -7.88 -7.53 1.04
C ALA A 126 -8.22 -6.95 2.43
N GLY A 127 -7.38 -7.17 3.43
CA GLY A 127 -7.52 -6.52 4.74
C GLY A 127 -7.53 -4.99 4.62
N PHE A 128 -6.60 -4.44 3.85
CA PHE A 128 -6.54 -3.00 3.58
C PHE A 128 -7.79 -2.48 2.86
N GLY A 129 -8.26 -3.17 1.83
CA GLY A 129 -9.48 -2.81 1.09
C GLY A 129 -10.74 -2.84 1.96
N GLY A 130 -10.86 -3.85 2.83
CA GLY A 130 -11.96 -3.92 3.78
C GLY A 130 -11.91 -2.82 4.84
N TRP A 131 -10.70 -2.53 5.34
CA TRP A 131 -10.47 -1.49 6.34
C TRP A 131 -10.79 -0.10 5.81
N ILE A 132 -10.24 0.28 4.64
CA ILE A 132 -10.45 1.62 4.06
C ILE A 132 -11.93 1.90 3.73
N THR A 133 -12.71 0.85 3.43
CA THR A 133 -14.13 0.95 3.10
C THR A 133 -15.01 1.05 4.36
N SER A 134 -14.62 0.39 5.45
CA SER A 134 -15.47 0.23 6.64
C SER A 134 -15.13 1.20 7.78
N TYR A 135 -13.87 1.65 7.84
CA TYR A 135 -13.34 2.44 8.95
C TYR A 135 -14.12 3.75 9.19
N ALA A 136 -14.17 4.61 8.18
CA ALA A 136 -14.79 5.93 8.33
C ALA A 136 -16.30 5.82 8.64
N PRO A 137 -17.08 4.99 7.92
CA PRO A 137 -18.48 4.73 8.29
C PRO A 137 -18.65 4.21 9.72
N TYR A 138 -17.76 3.32 10.18
CA TYR A 138 -17.85 2.78 11.54
C TYR A 138 -17.58 3.87 12.58
N ALA A 139 -16.51 4.65 12.41
CA ALA A 139 -16.16 5.72 13.31
C ALA A 139 -17.27 6.79 13.41
N THR A 140 -17.88 7.17 12.28
CA THR A 140 -18.95 8.18 12.28
C THR A 140 -20.28 7.62 12.80
N ALA A 141 -20.69 6.43 12.35
CA ALA A 141 -22.02 5.91 12.63
C ALA A 141 -22.13 5.18 13.99
N ARG A 142 -21.04 4.52 14.45
CA ARG A 142 -21.03 3.76 15.71
C ARG A 142 -20.36 4.51 16.85
N LEU A 143 -19.29 5.25 16.58
CA LEU A 143 -18.55 5.97 17.62
C LEU A 143 -18.94 7.46 17.71
N GLY A 144 -19.77 7.96 16.78
CA GLY A 144 -20.23 9.35 16.75
C GLY A 144 -19.12 10.35 16.43
N TRP A 145 -18.04 9.91 15.77
CA TRP A 145 -16.90 10.78 15.48
C TRP A 145 -17.21 11.76 14.37
N THR A 146 -16.63 12.95 14.49
CA THR A 146 -16.61 13.99 13.45
C THR A 146 -15.64 13.61 12.32
N THR A 147 -15.83 14.22 11.15
CA THR A 147 -14.91 14.03 10.00
C THR A 147 -13.47 14.43 10.33
N LEU A 148 -13.28 15.43 11.20
CA LEU A 148 -11.95 15.83 11.68
C LEU A 148 -11.29 14.71 12.49
N GLU A 149 -12.01 14.11 13.45
CA GLU A 149 -11.49 13.03 14.27
C GLU A 149 -11.12 11.79 13.43
N VAL A 150 -11.91 11.50 12.39
CA VAL A 150 -11.59 10.45 11.40
C VAL A 150 -10.29 10.77 10.66
N GLY A 151 -10.14 12.01 10.20
CA GLY A 151 -8.92 12.48 9.53
C GLY A 151 -7.69 12.44 10.44
N VAL A 152 -7.83 12.82 11.72
CA VAL A 152 -6.75 12.80 12.71
C VAL A 152 -6.24 11.38 12.95
N LEU A 153 -7.13 10.40 13.13
CA LEU A 153 -6.73 9.00 13.31
C LEU A 153 -5.95 8.48 12.09
N PHE A 154 -6.44 8.77 10.88
CA PHE A 154 -5.77 8.37 9.64
C PHE A 154 -4.42 9.07 9.45
N THR A 155 -4.30 10.33 9.91
CA THR A 155 -3.04 11.07 9.93
C THR A 155 -2.04 10.44 10.89
N LEU A 156 -2.46 10.03 12.09
CA LEU A 156 -1.60 9.34 13.05
C LEU A 156 -1.10 7.98 12.53
N PHE A 157 -1.96 7.24 11.83
CA PHE A 157 -1.57 6.05 11.10
C PHE A 157 -0.46 6.38 10.09
N ALA A 158 -0.65 7.40 9.26
CA ALA A 158 0.32 7.81 8.26
C ALA A 158 1.64 8.35 8.88
N ILE A 159 1.59 9.01 10.04
CA ILE A 159 2.79 9.41 10.78
C ILE A 159 3.58 8.17 11.21
N GLY A 160 2.92 7.15 11.76
CA GLY A 160 3.59 5.90 12.14
C GLY A 160 4.21 5.16 10.96
N ASP A 161 3.53 5.17 9.81
CA ASP A 161 4.01 4.61 8.54
C ASP A 161 5.33 5.27 8.08
N ILE A 162 5.50 6.58 8.26
CA ILE A 162 6.70 7.32 7.83
C ILE A 162 7.80 7.35 8.89
N THR A 163 7.47 7.47 10.17
CA THR A 163 8.49 7.67 11.22
C THR A 163 9.03 6.34 11.74
N LEU A 164 8.15 5.52 12.29
CA LEU A 164 8.53 4.27 12.96
C LEU A 164 8.65 3.11 11.96
N GLY A 165 7.85 3.12 10.90
CA GLY A 165 7.85 2.11 9.85
C GLY A 165 9.24 1.82 9.26
N PRO A 166 9.99 2.81 8.75
CA PRO A 166 11.33 2.61 8.20
C PRO A 166 12.34 2.16 9.26
N TRP A 167 12.19 2.58 10.51
CA TRP A 167 13.07 2.17 11.60
C TRP A 167 12.89 0.68 11.92
N ILE A 168 11.65 0.20 12.03
CA ILE A 168 11.34 -1.22 12.18
C ILE A 168 11.78 -2.01 10.94
N GLY A 169 11.59 -1.45 9.74
CA GLY A 169 12.08 -2.04 8.49
C GLY A 169 13.59 -2.24 8.49
N ARG A 170 14.39 -1.26 8.96
CA ARG A 170 15.84 -1.42 9.13
C ARG A 170 16.22 -2.41 10.21
N LEU A 171 15.44 -2.49 11.29
CA LEU A 171 15.63 -3.51 12.32
C LEU A 171 15.40 -4.93 11.76
N ALA A 172 14.55 -5.06 10.73
CA ALA A 172 14.25 -6.33 10.07
C ALA A 172 15.47 -6.90 9.36
N ASP A 173 16.33 -6.03 8.82
CA ASP A 173 17.56 -6.41 8.15
C ASP A 173 18.56 -7.06 9.12
N ARG A 174 18.50 -6.72 10.42
CA ARG A 174 19.38 -7.26 11.46
C ARG A 174 18.82 -8.45 12.20
N THR A 175 17.51 -8.47 12.45
CA THR A 175 16.85 -9.47 13.31
C THR A 175 16.14 -10.59 12.54
N GLY A 176 16.00 -10.41 11.22
CA GLY A 176 15.37 -11.35 10.30
C GLY A 176 14.07 -10.79 9.72
N ARG A 177 14.06 -10.56 8.40
CA ARG A 177 12.92 -9.96 7.67
C ARG A 177 11.61 -10.73 7.85
N ARG A 178 11.68 -12.07 7.80
CA ARG A 178 10.51 -12.94 8.01
C ARG A 178 9.89 -12.76 9.41
N ARG A 179 10.71 -12.65 10.46
CA ARG A 179 10.24 -12.48 11.84
C ARG A 179 9.51 -11.15 12.04
N ILE A 180 10.09 -10.07 11.52
CA ILE A 180 9.47 -8.75 11.61
C ILE A 180 8.18 -8.68 10.78
N ALA A 181 8.16 -9.26 9.57
CA ALA A 181 6.94 -9.27 8.75
C ALA A 181 5.78 -10.03 9.42
N ILE A 182 6.07 -11.11 10.16
CA ILE A 182 5.07 -11.82 10.97
C ILE A 182 4.62 -10.94 12.15
N ALA A 183 5.56 -10.33 12.87
CA ALA A 183 5.27 -9.46 14.01
C ALA A 183 4.47 -8.20 13.63
N ALA A 184 4.65 -7.70 12.41
CA ALA A 184 3.99 -6.52 11.87
C ALA A 184 2.47 -6.66 11.71
N GLY A 185 1.94 -7.88 11.62
CA GLY A 185 0.50 -8.12 11.50
C GLY A 185 -0.27 -7.86 12.79
N PHE A 186 0.37 -8.05 13.96
CA PHE A 186 -0.25 -7.85 15.26
C PHE A 186 -0.73 -6.42 15.51
N PRO A 187 0.09 -5.36 15.33
CA PRO A 187 -0.38 -3.99 15.55
C PRO A 187 -1.51 -3.59 14.58
N VAL A 188 -1.48 -4.06 13.34
CA VAL A 188 -2.55 -3.81 12.35
C VAL A 188 -3.86 -4.46 12.80
N ALA A 189 -3.80 -5.72 13.26
CA ALA A 189 -4.97 -6.43 13.76
C ALA A 189 -5.50 -5.83 15.06
N LEU A 190 -4.60 -5.49 15.99
CA LEU A 190 -4.93 -4.86 17.26
C LEU A 190 -5.68 -3.54 17.05
N PHE A 191 -5.27 -2.74 16.08
CA PHE A 191 -5.91 -1.47 15.80
C PHE A 191 -7.38 -1.63 15.38
N GLY A 192 -7.68 -2.53 14.45
CA GLY A 192 -9.07 -2.76 14.04
C GLY A 192 -9.92 -3.39 15.14
N VAL A 193 -9.36 -4.31 15.94
CA VAL A 193 -10.06 -4.88 17.11
C VAL A 193 -10.29 -3.83 18.19
N ALA A 194 -9.31 -2.98 18.50
CA ALA A 194 -9.44 -1.90 19.48
C ALA A 194 -10.51 -0.88 19.06
N LEU A 195 -10.59 -0.58 17.76
CA LEU A 195 -11.62 0.30 17.21
C LEU A 195 -13.02 -0.30 17.41
N VAL A 196 -13.19 -1.59 17.10
CA VAL A 196 -14.49 -2.28 17.26
C VAL A 196 -14.85 -2.48 18.73
N GLY A 197 -13.84 -2.70 19.58
CA GLY A 197 -14.01 -2.82 21.03
C GLY A 197 -14.32 -1.50 21.73
N GLY A 198 -14.38 -0.37 21.01
CA GLY A 198 -14.73 0.93 21.59
C GLY A 198 -13.68 1.46 22.58
N PHE A 199 -12.40 1.17 22.32
CA PHE A 199 -11.31 1.55 23.22
C PHE A 199 -11.21 3.08 23.39
N PRO A 200 -10.65 3.59 24.50
CA PRO A 200 -10.46 5.02 24.70
C PRO A 200 -9.66 5.66 23.57
N ARG A 201 -9.98 6.92 23.22
CA ARG A 201 -9.41 7.64 22.07
C ARG A 201 -7.87 7.64 22.06
N VAL A 202 -7.24 7.85 23.22
CA VAL A 202 -5.77 7.84 23.35
C VAL A 202 -5.18 6.50 22.92
N LEU A 203 -5.84 5.39 23.26
CA LEU A 203 -5.38 4.05 22.91
C LEU A 203 -5.63 3.74 21.42
N LEU A 204 -6.70 4.28 20.83
CA LEU A 204 -6.93 4.22 19.39
C LEU A 204 -5.88 5.01 18.59
N TYR A 205 -5.48 6.18 19.07
CA TYR A 205 -4.39 6.95 18.48
C TYR A 205 -3.06 6.20 18.53
N PHE A 206 -2.75 5.60 19.67
CA PHE A 206 -1.53 4.80 19.84
C PHE A 206 -1.52 3.56 18.94
N THR A 207 -2.63 2.81 18.89
CA THR A 207 -2.74 1.61 18.05
C THR A 207 -2.76 1.96 16.55
N ALA A 208 -3.36 3.07 16.14
CA ALA A 208 -3.29 3.58 14.76
C ALA A 208 -1.84 3.85 14.34
N TYR A 209 -1.08 4.56 15.19
CA TYR A 209 0.33 4.85 14.95
C TYR A 209 1.16 3.56 14.82
N LEU A 210 0.96 2.59 15.71
CA LEU A 210 1.64 1.29 15.61
C LEU A 210 1.22 0.49 14.38
N ALA A 211 -0.06 0.54 13.99
CA ALA A 211 -0.56 -0.14 12.81
C ALA A 211 0.07 0.41 11.51
N GLY A 212 0.22 1.73 11.41
CA GLY A 212 0.93 2.37 10.30
C GLY A 212 2.37 1.88 10.22
N ALA A 213 3.08 1.90 11.34
CA ALA A 213 4.45 1.40 11.41
C ALA A 213 4.57 -0.10 11.04
N GLY A 214 3.60 -0.90 11.49
CA GLY A 214 3.48 -2.31 11.15
C GLY A 214 3.28 -2.51 9.64
N LEU A 215 2.41 -1.73 9.01
CA LEU A 215 2.15 -1.84 7.58
C LEU A 215 3.42 -1.58 6.74
N THR A 216 4.19 -0.54 7.05
CA THR A 216 5.48 -0.27 6.39
C THR A 216 6.48 -1.40 6.63
N ALA A 217 6.60 -1.86 7.87
CA ALA A 217 7.53 -2.91 8.25
C ALA A 217 7.22 -4.22 7.52
N PHE A 218 5.94 -4.53 7.36
CA PHE A 218 5.48 -5.65 6.55
C PHE A 218 5.91 -5.46 5.09
N PHE A 219 5.53 -4.36 4.43
CA PHE A 219 5.82 -4.18 3.00
C PHE A 219 7.32 -4.15 2.72
N SER A 220 8.10 -3.47 3.55
CA SER A 220 9.58 -3.43 3.44
C SER A 220 10.18 -4.84 3.52
N SER A 221 9.78 -5.61 4.52
CA SER A 221 10.26 -6.98 4.70
C SER A 221 9.78 -7.92 3.58
N TRP A 222 8.51 -7.79 3.19
CA TRP A 222 7.87 -8.60 2.15
C TRP A 222 8.49 -8.38 0.78
N TYR A 223 8.71 -7.11 0.37
CA TYR A 223 9.36 -6.81 -0.90
C TYR A 223 10.79 -7.32 -0.95
N ALA A 224 11.53 -7.21 0.15
CA ALA A 224 12.87 -7.75 0.21
C ALA A 224 12.88 -9.29 0.09
N LEU A 225 11.99 -10.00 0.81
CA LEU A 225 11.84 -11.45 0.68
C LEU A 225 11.48 -11.87 -0.76
N LEU A 226 10.61 -11.11 -1.42
CA LEU A 226 10.28 -11.32 -2.84
C LEU A 226 11.51 -11.14 -3.74
N THR A 227 12.31 -10.11 -3.53
CA THR A 227 13.51 -9.88 -4.35
C THR A 227 14.60 -10.93 -4.18
N ILE A 228 14.63 -11.62 -3.02
CA ILE A 228 15.50 -12.76 -2.74
C ILE A 228 14.96 -14.02 -3.42
N ALA A 229 13.64 -14.24 -3.36
CA ALA A 229 13.00 -15.41 -3.97
C ALA A 229 12.99 -15.38 -5.51
N VAL A 230 13.02 -14.18 -6.12
CA VAL A 230 12.83 -14.01 -7.57
C VAL A 230 14.14 -13.60 -8.27
N PRO A 231 14.63 -14.40 -9.25
CA PRO A 231 15.78 -14.06 -10.07
C PRO A 231 15.61 -12.73 -10.82
N ALA A 232 16.70 -11.98 -10.98
CA ALA A 232 16.68 -10.64 -11.60
C ALA A 232 15.99 -10.60 -12.98
N ALA A 233 16.22 -11.62 -13.81
CA ALA A 233 15.62 -11.74 -15.15
C ALA A 233 14.08 -11.81 -15.16
N ARG A 234 13.47 -12.26 -14.05
CA ARG A 234 12.02 -12.50 -13.95
C ARG A 234 11.30 -11.49 -13.05
N ARG A 235 12.02 -10.56 -12.40
CA ARG A 235 11.45 -9.58 -11.46
C ARG A 235 10.33 -8.76 -12.10
N GLY A 236 10.52 -8.21 -13.29
CA GLY A 236 9.49 -7.39 -13.95
C GLY A 236 8.12 -8.09 -14.07
N ARG A 237 8.11 -9.37 -14.51
CA ARG A 237 6.88 -10.17 -14.60
C ARG A 237 6.28 -10.46 -13.24
N VAL A 238 7.08 -10.86 -12.25
CA VAL A 238 6.56 -11.17 -10.91
C VAL A 238 6.00 -9.93 -10.22
N PHE A 239 6.67 -8.78 -10.31
CA PHE A 239 6.15 -7.52 -9.77
C PHE A 239 4.83 -7.10 -10.44
N GLY A 240 4.65 -7.41 -11.73
CA GLY A 240 3.36 -7.24 -12.42
C GLY A 240 2.26 -8.13 -11.84
N VAL A 241 2.54 -9.43 -11.65
CA VAL A 241 1.60 -10.39 -11.03
C VAL A 241 1.27 -9.99 -9.58
N VAL A 242 2.26 -9.57 -8.80
CA VAL A 242 2.08 -9.05 -7.43
C VAL A 242 1.14 -7.87 -7.41
N SER A 243 1.34 -6.90 -8.31
CA SER A 243 0.50 -5.71 -8.40
C SER A 243 -0.94 -6.07 -8.79
N ALA A 244 -1.11 -6.98 -9.75
CA ALA A 244 -2.43 -7.47 -10.15
C ALA A 244 -3.15 -8.18 -9.00
N ILE A 245 -2.48 -9.11 -8.31
CA ILE A 245 -3.04 -9.83 -7.16
C ILE A 245 -3.36 -8.88 -5.99
N GLY A 246 -2.51 -7.89 -5.74
CA GLY A 246 -2.76 -6.86 -4.73
C GLY A 246 -4.03 -6.07 -5.03
N ASN A 247 -4.18 -5.58 -6.27
CA ASN A 247 -5.39 -4.86 -6.70
C ASN A 247 -6.65 -5.73 -6.59
N VAL A 248 -6.58 -6.99 -7.04
CA VAL A 248 -7.70 -7.95 -6.88
C VAL A 248 -8.01 -8.16 -5.41
N GLY A 249 -7.00 -8.29 -4.54
CA GLY A 249 -7.15 -8.36 -3.10
C GLY A 249 -7.90 -7.15 -2.54
N THR A 250 -7.44 -5.93 -2.84
CA THR A 250 -8.11 -4.70 -2.38
C THR A 250 -9.56 -4.59 -2.85
N VAL A 251 -9.85 -4.94 -4.11
CA VAL A 251 -11.23 -4.96 -4.62
C VAL A 251 -12.06 -6.02 -3.90
N ALA A 252 -11.57 -7.24 -3.77
CA ALA A 252 -12.26 -8.33 -3.08
C ALA A 252 -12.52 -8.00 -1.61
N GLY A 253 -11.54 -7.41 -0.93
CA GLY A 253 -11.65 -6.96 0.45
C GLY A 253 -12.66 -5.84 0.65
N ALA A 254 -12.64 -4.82 -0.22
CA ALA A 254 -13.59 -3.71 -0.17
C ALA A 254 -15.03 -4.18 -0.43
N LEU A 255 -15.23 -5.00 -1.47
CA LEU A 255 -16.54 -5.57 -1.80
C LEU A 255 -17.02 -6.54 -0.71
N GLY A 256 -16.14 -7.41 -0.21
CA GLY A 256 -16.46 -8.35 0.87
C GLY A 256 -16.86 -7.62 2.15
N ALA A 257 -16.11 -6.59 2.54
CA ALA A 257 -16.44 -5.77 3.70
C ALA A 257 -17.77 -5.01 3.51
N SER A 258 -18.04 -4.47 2.33
CA SER A 258 -19.32 -3.84 2.00
C SER A 258 -20.48 -4.85 2.07
N ALA A 259 -20.29 -6.08 1.59
CA ALA A 259 -21.30 -7.13 1.66
C ALA A 259 -21.59 -7.55 3.11
N ILE A 260 -20.54 -7.71 3.93
CA ILE A 260 -20.67 -8.01 5.37
C ILE A 260 -21.38 -6.88 6.11
N TRP A 261 -21.03 -5.63 5.81
CA TRP A 261 -21.71 -4.46 6.37
C TRP A 261 -23.22 -4.48 6.06
N GLN A 262 -23.59 -4.72 4.80
CA GLN A 262 -25.01 -4.71 4.40
C GLN A 262 -25.82 -5.89 4.95
N SER A 263 -25.19 -7.06 5.12
CA SER A 263 -25.89 -8.29 5.49
C SER A 263 -25.87 -8.61 6.98
N ILE A 264 -24.82 -8.20 7.70
CA ILE A 264 -24.60 -8.62 9.10
C ILE A 264 -24.31 -7.41 9.99
N ASP A 265 -23.09 -6.87 9.92
CA ASP A 265 -22.65 -5.77 10.78
C ASP A 265 -21.38 -5.09 10.25
N LEU A 266 -21.29 -3.79 10.44
CA LEU A 266 -20.15 -2.97 10.04
C LEU A 266 -18.89 -3.23 10.89
N GLY A 267 -19.06 -3.53 12.19
CA GLY A 267 -17.95 -3.93 13.06
C GLY A 267 -17.35 -5.27 12.65
N LEU A 268 -18.20 -6.24 12.27
CA LEU A 268 -17.72 -7.52 11.74
C LEU A 268 -16.87 -7.34 10.49
N ALA A 269 -17.24 -6.43 9.58
CA ALA A 269 -16.44 -6.13 8.39
C ALA A 269 -15.02 -5.65 8.74
N LEU A 270 -14.87 -4.81 9.77
CA LEU A 270 -13.57 -4.36 10.28
C LEU A 270 -12.77 -5.47 10.95
N VAL A 271 -13.42 -6.34 11.73
CA VAL A 271 -12.76 -7.49 12.36
C VAL A 271 -12.24 -8.46 11.29
N VAL A 272 -13.05 -8.78 10.28
CA VAL A 272 -12.65 -9.65 9.16
C VAL A 272 -11.47 -9.05 8.39
N ALA A 273 -11.49 -7.74 8.12
CA ALA A 273 -10.37 -7.03 7.50
C ALA A 273 -9.08 -7.12 8.34
N SER A 274 -9.20 -6.99 9.67
CA SER A 274 -8.09 -7.08 10.61
C SER A 274 -7.52 -8.51 10.68
N CYS A 275 -8.39 -9.51 10.69
CA CYS A 275 -8.01 -10.92 10.64
C CYS A 275 -7.33 -11.27 9.31
N ALA A 276 -7.76 -10.70 8.18
CA ALA A 276 -7.11 -10.90 6.89
C ALA A 276 -5.67 -10.34 6.89
N ALA A 277 -5.45 -9.16 7.47
CA ALA A 277 -4.11 -8.61 7.64
C ALA A 277 -3.22 -9.46 8.56
N LEU A 278 -3.78 -9.98 9.66
CA LEU A 278 -3.04 -10.91 10.54
C LEU A 278 -2.71 -12.22 9.83
N ALA A 279 -3.67 -12.79 9.10
CA ALA A 279 -3.47 -14.00 8.30
C ALA A 279 -2.38 -13.78 7.26
N ALA A 280 -2.35 -12.62 6.60
CA ALA A 280 -1.28 -12.25 5.67
C ALA A 280 0.11 -12.36 6.31
N SER A 281 0.30 -11.81 7.52
CA SER A 281 1.54 -11.95 8.27
C SER A 281 1.83 -13.40 8.67
N LEU A 282 0.84 -14.16 9.11
CA LEU A 282 1.03 -15.56 9.53
C LEU A 282 1.36 -16.50 8.37
N THR A 283 0.88 -16.22 7.14
CA THR A 283 1.26 -17.04 5.97
C THR A 283 2.76 -17.07 5.71
N LEU A 284 3.51 -16.04 6.15
CA LEU A 284 4.96 -16.00 6.04
C LEU A 284 5.66 -17.03 6.95
N ILE A 285 4.94 -17.68 7.87
CA ILE A 285 5.43 -18.85 8.60
C ILE A 285 5.66 -20.03 7.64
N PHE A 286 4.94 -20.11 6.53
CA PHE A 286 5.14 -21.18 5.54
C PHE A 286 6.21 -20.88 4.51
N LEU A 287 6.88 -19.72 4.61
CA LEU A 287 7.99 -19.40 3.72
C LEU A 287 9.15 -20.37 4.01
N PRO A 288 9.65 -21.11 3.00
CA PRO A 288 10.78 -22.00 3.18
C PRO A 288 11.98 -21.24 3.74
N SER A 289 12.65 -21.81 4.75
CA SER A 289 13.84 -21.21 5.36
C SER A 289 14.89 -20.92 4.29
N GLU A 290 15.53 -19.75 4.36
CA GLU A 290 16.56 -19.31 3.43
C GLU A 290 17.62 -20.42 3.23
N ARG A 291 17.91 -20.74 1.96
CA ARG A 291 19.27 -21.21 1.64
C ARG A 291 20.17 -20.03 1.95
N GLN A 292 21.01 -20.15 2.98
CA GLN A 292 22.10 -19.20 3.20
C GLN A 292 22.76 -18.92 1.85
N PRO A 293 23.00 -17.64 1.48
CA PRO A 293 23.92 -17.36 0.40
C PRO A 293 25.21 -18.08 0.78
N ALA A 294 25.69 -18.97 -0.08
CA ALA A 294 27.01 -19.58 0.10
C ALA A 294 27.96 -18.43 0.42
N GLY A 295 28.51 -18.43 1.64
CA GLY A 295 29.43 -17.39 2.05
C GLY A 295 30.53 -17.32 1.01
N ASN A 296 30.65 -16.18 0.32
CA ASN A 296 31.86 -15.93 -0.44
C ASN A 296 33.00 -16.07 0.57
N PRO A 297 33.99 -16.96 0.36
CA PRO A 297 35.16 -16.98 1.20
C PRO A 297 35.76 -15.58 1.13
N VAL A 298 35.81 -14.92 2.28
CA VAL A 298 36.56 -13.69 2.46
C VAL A 298 37.97 -14.01 1.98
N ALA A 299 38.39 -13.41 0.86
CA ALA A 299 39.76 -13.49 0.42
C ALA A 299 40.60 -12.94 1.57
N GLN A 300 41.33 -13.83 2.26
CA GLN A 300 42.32 -13.43 3.22
C GLN A 300 43.33 -12.59 2.46
N VAL A 301 43.31 -11.28 2.73
CA VAL A 301 44.42 -10.40 2.40
C VAL A 301 45.56 -10.85 3.30
N SER A 302 46.46 -11.65 2.73
CA SER A 302 47.77 -11.93 3.33
C SER A 302 48.53 -10.61 3.40
N LEU A 303 48.86 -10.20 4.63
CA LEU A 303 49.86 -9.18 4.94
C LEU A 303 51.25 -9.66 4.51
#